data_AF-X0QX47-F1
#
_entry.id   AF-X0QX47-F1
#
_cell.length_a   1.000
_cell.length_b   1.000
_cell.length_c   1.000
_cell.angle_alpha   90.00
_cell.angle_beta   90.00
_cell.angle_gamma   90.00
#
_symmetry.space_group_name_H-M   'P 1'
#
loop_
_entity.id
_entity.type
_entity.pdbx_description
1 polymer ?
#
loop_
_entity_poly.entity_id
_entity_poly.type
_entity_poly.pdbx_seq_one_letter_code
_entity_poly.pdbx_strand_id
1 'polypeptide(L)'
;MTSLSKPVFSNSKLGLALIAATMISMATLYAPLVNAAPIYKVIDEKTGQVTFTDRPQNYEQQAGKKISQTGVTTKESRVSSSNSDNTSSPPSSSNVNTTTQNTAAKNSPDANYQLAITEPSAERAYRRPAQSIDIKVQVKPELQAGDSVSIYLDGNEVAQGLSASIATVDVLPGSHKIKAVLKNEKGQTLKQVERTVYVIQNNTTLQNNKKIAQQLLAYQNLPWYQKVLLKMRQEAKNPNMQSFTKPIVDKPMTLEQPVIN
;
A
#
# COMPACT_ATOMS: atom_id res chain seq x y z
N MET A 1 13.30 50.77 95.58
CA MET A 1 14.04 50.98 94.32
C MET A 1 13.49 49.99 93.30
N THR A 2 12.47 50.38 92.52
CA THR A 2 12.57 50.72 91.07
C THR A 2 13.09 49.52 90.24
N SER A 3 12.42 48.95 89.25
CA SER A 3 11.29 49.38 88.41
C SER A 3 10.71 48.19 87.61
N LEU A 4 9.43 48.32 87.27
CA LEU A 4 8.59 47.80 86.16
C LEU A 4 9.28 46.98 85.03
N SER A 5 8.63 46.05 84.31
CA SER A 5 7.25 46.04 83.75
C SER A 5 6.81 44.63 83.27
N LYS A 6 5.49 44.46 83.14
CA LYS A 6 4.65 43.27 82.82
C LYS A 6 4.56 42.94 81.30
N PRO A 7 3.58 42.14 80.80
CA PRO A 7 3.54 40.67 80.65
C PRO A 7 3.20 40.26 79.17
N VAL A 8 2.81 38.99 78.90
CA VAL A 8 1.62 38.56 78.09
C VAL A 8 1.76 37.12 77.57
N PHE A 9 0.62 36.40 77.63
CA PHE A 9 0.32 35.03 77.20
C PHE A 9 0.14 34.86 75.67
N SER A 10 0.31 33.63 75.16
CA SER A 10 -0.49 33.00 74.07
C SER A 10 -0.06 31.53 73.92
N ASN A 11 -0.89 30.54 74.29
CA ASN A 11 -1.79 29.70 73.46
C ASN A 11 -1.05 28.84 72.40
N SER A 12 -1.31 27.54 72.19
CA SER A 12 -2.53 26.72 72.35
C SER A 12 -2.20 25.21 72.42
N LYS A 13 -3.04 24.45 73.13
CA LYS A 13 -3.07 22.98 73.24
C LYS A 13 -4.11 22.34 72.30
N LEU A 14 -4.11 20.99 72.28
CA LEU A 14 -5.15 20.00 71.92
C LEU A 14 -4.80 19.20 70.64
N GLY A 15 -4.79 17.86 70.59
CA GLY A 15 -5.19 16.82 71.53
C GLY A 15 -6.11 15.77 70.88
N LEU A 16 -5.64 14.51 70.84
CA LEU A 16 -6.35 13.21 70.76
C LEU A 16 -7.03 12.67 69.46
N ALA A 17 -6.47 11.55 68.99
CA ALA A 17 -7.07 10.20 68.74
C ALA A 17 -8.22 9.96 67.74
N LEU A 18 -8.00 9.12 66.71
CA LEU A 18 -8.69 7.82 66.49
C LEU A 18 -8.22 7.08 65.20
N ILE A 19 -7.79 5.82 65.36
CA ILE A 19 -8.10 4.57 64.60
C ILE A 19 -8.33 4.60 63.06
N ALA A 20 -7.58 3.72 62.38
CA ALA A 20 -7.81 3.09 61.07
C ALA A 20 -7.62 3.90 59.76
N ALA A 21 -6.48 3.69 59.10
CA ALA A 21 -6.31 3.85 57.65
C ALA A 21 -5.26 2.83 57.16
N THR A 22 -5.67 1.61 56.82
CA THR A 22 -5.80 1.10 55.44
C THR A 22 -4.60 1.40 54.53
N MET A 23 -3.81 0.35 54.28
CA MET A 23 -3.38 -0.14 52.96
C MET A 23 -3.49 0.85 51.79
N ILE A 24 -2.37 1.10 51.09
CA ILE A 24 -2.16 0.89 49.64
C ILE A 24 -0.81 1.54 49.30
N SER A 25 0.26 0.74 49.42
CA SER A 25 1.53 0.99 48.77
C SER A 25 1.66 -0.06 47.68
N MET A 26 1.09 0.20 46.49
CA MET A 26 1.38 -0.56 45.29
C MET A 26 1.17 0.35 44.08
N ALA A 27 2.26 0.96 43.59
CA ALA A 27 2.26 1.64 42.30
C ALA A 27 2.16 0.56 41.21
N THR A 28 0.95 0.35 40.71
CA THR A 28 0.66 -0.60 39.63
C THR A 28 1.26 -0.10 38.32
N LEU A 29 2.32 -0.78 37.87
CA LEU A 29 2.90 -0.66 36.53
C LEU A 29 1.90 -1.28 35.53
N TYR A 30 1.08 -0.48 34.86
CA TYR A 30 0.22 -0.97 33.78
C TYR A 30 1.08 -1.16 32.51
N ALA A 31 1.43 -2.41 32.20
CA ALA A 31 1.88 -2.77 30.87
C ALA A 31 0.66 -2.87 29.92
N PRO A 32 0.71 -2.34 28.69
CA PRO A 32 -0.35 -2.55 27.72
C PRO A 32 -0.38 -4.03 27.33
N LEU A 33 -1.54 -4.67 27.52
CA LEU A 33 -1.85 -5.96 26.91
C LEU A 33 -1.88 -5.77 25.39
N VAL A 34 -0.79 -6.15 24.71
CA VAL A 34 -0.74 -6.24 23.26
C VAL A 34 -1.65 -7.40 22.85
N ASN A 35 -2.86 -7.08 22.38
CA ASN A 35 -3.76 -8.06 21.78
C ASN A 35 -3.27 -8.33 20.35
N ALA A 36 -2.63 -9.48 20.14
CA ALA A 36 -2.21 -9.91 18.81
C ALA A 36 -3.44 -10.36 17.99
N ALA A 37 -3.63 -9.77 16.82
CA ALA A 37 -4.70 -10.15 15.90
C ALA A 37 -4.54 -11.62 15.45
N PRO A 38 -5.65 -12.36 15.22
CA PRO A 38 -5.57 -13.75 14.77
C PRO A 38 -4.95 -13.85 13.37
N ILE A 39 -3.91 -14.67 13.23
CA ILE A 39 -3.27 -14.98 11.94
C ILE A 39 -4.03 -16.14 11.27
N TYR A 40 -4.43 -15.97 10.01
CA TYR A 40 -5.14 -16.98 9.25
C TYR A 40 -4.23 -17.65 8.22
N LYS A 41 -4.36 -18.97 8.08
CA LYS A 41 -3.70 -19.75 7.04
C LYS A 41 -4.69 -19.99 5.91
N VAL A 42 -4.32 -19.57 4.70
CA VAL A 42 -5.05 -19.83 3.46
C VAL A 42 -4.33 -20.92 2.70
N ILE A 43 -5.05 -21.98 2.35
CA ILE A 43 -4.57 -23.06 1.52
C ILE A 43 -5.30 -22.97 0.18
N ASP A 44 -4.53 -22.82 -0.90
CA ASP A 44 -5.05 -22.90 -2.26
C ASP A 44 -5.20 -24.37 -2.66
N GLU A 45 -6.41 -24.83 -2.94
CA GLU A 45 -6.68 -26.23 -3.29
C GLU A 45 -6.14 -26.61 -4.67
N LYS A 46 -5.93 -25.64 -5.57
CA LYS A 46 -5.47 -25.90 -6.94
C LYS A 46 -3.95 -26.00 -7.02
N THR A 47 -3.25 -25.22 -6.22
CA THR A 47 -1.78 -25.14 -6.26
C THR A 47 -1.10 -25.74 -5.03
N GLY A 48 -1.84 -26.02 -3.95
CA GLY A 48 -1.29 -26.47 -2.67
C GLY A 48 -0.53 -25.38 -1.92
N GLN A 49 -0.55 -24.13 -2.39
CA GLN A 49 0.21 -23.03 -1.82
C GLN A 49 -0.39 -22.59 -0.48
N VAL A 50 0.48 -22.37 0.51
CA VAL A 50 0.12 -21.89 1.85
C VAL A 50 0.52 -20.43 2.00
N THR A 51 -0.45 -19.57 2.35
CA THR A 51 -0.23 -18.16 2.61
C THR A 51 -0.81 -17.79 3.99
N PHE A 52 -0.03 -17.09 4.82
CA PHE A 52 -0.52 -16.55 6.08
C PHE A 52 -0.96 -15.09 5.89
N THR A 53 -2.16 -14.75 6.36
CA THR A 53 -2.77 -13.43 6.21
C THR A 53 -3.51 -13.03 7.48
N ASP A 54 -3.43 -11.75 7.83
CA ASP A 54 -4.23 -11.17 8.92
C ASP A 54 -5.63 -10.75 8.45
N ARG A 55 -5.94 -10.92 7.15
CA ARG A 55 -7.22 -10.54 6.53
C ARG A 55 -7.79 -11.70 5.68
N PRO A 56 -8.64 -12.57 6.26
CA PRO A 56 -9.20 -13.73 5.53
C PRO A 56 -10.29 -13.34 4.52
N GLN A 57 -10.97 -12.20 4.73
CA GLN A 57 -12.12 -11.73 3.93
C GLN A 57 -11.82 -11.60 2.42
N ASN A 58 -10.59 -11.25 2.04
CA ASN A 58 -10.17 -11.14 0.62
C ASN A 58 -10.12 -12.51 -0.09
N TYR A 59 -10.07 -13.60 0.67
CA TYR A 59 -9.93 -14.97 0.15
C TYR A 59 -11.23 -15.79 0.31
N GLU A 60 -12.19 -15.33 1.13
CA GLU A 60 -13.50 -15.98 1.31
C GLU A 60 -14.36 -15.97 0.04
N GLN A 61 -14.18 -14.97 -0.83
CA GLN A 61 -14.91 -14.85 -2.10
C GLN A 61 -14.26 -15.62 -3.26
N GLN A 62 -13.11 -16.27 -3.03
CA GLN A 62 -12.34 -16.95 -4.07
C GLN A 62 -12.61 -18.46 -4.03
N ALA A 63 -13.24 -18.99 -5.09
CA ALA A 63 -13.57 -20.41 -5.20
C ALA A 63 -12.30 -21.29 -5.13
N GLY A 64 -12.29 -22.27 -4.20
CA GLY A 64 -11.21 -23.24 -4.03
C GLY A 64 -10.12 -22.84 -3.03
N LYS A 65 -10.40 -21.92 -2.10
CA LYS A 65 -9.49 -21.58 -1.00
C LYS A 65 -10.09 -21.99 0.33
N LYS A 66 -9.37 -22.78 1.13
CA LYS A 66 -9.75 -23.11 2.51
C LYS A 66 -9.01 -22.22 3.48
N ILE A 67 -9.76 -21.59 4.37
CA ILE A 67 -9.22 -20.73 5.42
C ILE A 67 -9.26 -21.52 6.73
N SER A 68 -8.13 -21.57 7.43
CA SER A 68 -8.02 -22.18 8.75
C SER A 68 -7.31 -21.20 9.68
N GLN A 69 -7.98 -20.84 10.77
CA GLN A 69 -7.40 -19.98 11.79
C GLN A 69 -6.22 -20.70 12.44
N THR A 70 -5.05 -20.07 12.46
CA THR A 70 -3.88 -20.63 13.13
C THR A 70 -3.63 -19.84 14.40
N GLY A 71 -3.98 -20.42 15.55
CA GLY A 71 -3.69 -19.82 16.85
C GLY A 71 -2.21 -19.95 17.19
N VAL A 72 -1.38 -19.00 16.76
CA VAL A 72 0.00 -18.91 17.27
C VAL A 72 -0.04 -18.12 18.57
N THR A 73 -0.02 -18.83 19.69
CA THR A 73 0.24 -18.24 21.00
C THR A 73 1.74 -18.26 21.24
N THR A 74 2.35 -17.10 21.41
CA THR A 74 3.70 -17.00 21.97
C THR A 74 3.60 -17.42 23.44
N LYS A 75 3.87 -18.69 23.73
CA LYS A 75 3.72 -19.26 25.07
C LYS A 75 4.96 -18.93 25.87
N GLU A 76 4.83 -18.08 26.88
CA GLU A 76 5.61 -18.25 28.10
C GLU A 76 4.87 -19.28 28.95
N SER A 77 5.54 -20.38 29.28
CA SER A 77 4.98 -21.56 29.95
C SER A 77 4.21 -21.22 31.22
N ARG A 78 2.97 -21.73 31.33
CA ARG A 78 2.50 -22.50 32.50
C ARG A 78 1.20 -23.21 32.15
N VAL A 79 1.25 -24.53 32.28
CA VAL A 79 0.14 -25.47 32.09
C VAL A 79 -0.80 -25.38 33.28
N SER A 80 -2.09 -25.19 33.05
CA SER A 80 -3.16 -25.69 33.92
C SER A 80 -4.48 -25.69 33.13
N SER A 81 -4.96 -26.88 32.87
CA SER A 81 -6.20 -27.20 32.18
C SER A 81 -7.35 -27.30 33.19
N SER A 82 -8.51 -26.74 32.88
CA SER A 82 -9.79 -27.31 33.34
C SER A 82 -10.92 -26.95 32.38
N ASN A 83 -11.67 -27.99 32.03
CA ASN A 83 -12.75 -28.07 31.05
C ASN A 83 -14.05 -27.37 31.46
N SER A 84 -14.93 -27.30 30.46
CA SER A 84 -16.36 -27.65 30.48
C SER A 84 -17.39 -26.53 30.36
N ASP A 85 -18.02 -26.57 29.17
CA ASP A 85 -19.45 -26.79 28.92
C ASP A 85 -20.49 -25.73 29.28
N ASN A 86 -21.29 -25.41 28.23
CA ASN A 86 -22.76 -25.28 28.16
C ASN A 86 -23.47 -24.53 29.31
N THR A 87 -24.48 -23.69 29.08
CA THR A 87 -25.80 -24.14 28.58
C THR A 87 -26.72 -22.92 28.37
N SER A 88 -27.65 -23.12 27.46
CA SER A 88 -28.81 -22.34 26.99
C SER A 88 -29.78 -21.79 28.07
N SER A 89 -30.36 -20.60 27.85
CA SER A 89 -31.79 -20.40 27.47
C SER A 89 -32.34 -18.99 27.84
N PRO A 90 -33.29 -18.43 27.04
CA PRO A 90 -33.95 -17.12 27.23
C PRO A 90 -35.29 -17.26 28.00
N PRO A 91 -36.09 -16.20 28.32
CA PRO A 91 -37.01 -15.59 27.34
C PRO A 91 -37.52 -14.12 27.61
N SER A 92 -38.31 -13.63 26.65
CA SER A 92 -39.50 -12.75 26.76
C SER A 92 -39.40 -11.21 26.80
N SER A 93 -39.54 -10.63 25.61
CA SER A 93 -40.53 -9.63 25.15
C SER A 93 -41.19 -8.64 26.13
N SER A 94 -41.12 -7.35 25.75
CA SER A 94 -42.21 -6.37 25.90
C SER A 94 -42.07 -5.28 24.83
N ASN A 95 -43.05 -5.19 23.93
CA ASN A 95 -43.21 -4.12 22.94
C ASN A 95 -43.84 -2.89 23.61
N VAL A 96 -43.26 -1.69 23.42
CA VAL A 96 -44.03 -0.43 23.32
C VAL A 96 -43.35 0.49 22.31
N ASN A 97 -44.16 0.97 21.36
CA ASN A 97 -43.81 1.85 20.26
C ASN A 97 -43.57 3.32 20.70
N THR A 98 -42.96 4.07 19.77
CA THR A 98 -42.89 5.53 19.62
C THR A 98 -41.99 6.31 20.57
N THR A 99 -40.81 6.71 20.07
CA THR A 99 -40.56 8.09 19.58
C THR A 99 -39.13 8.15 19.07
N THR A 100 -38.96 8.67 17.85
CA THR A 100 -37.69 9.07 17.25
C THR A 100 -36.90 9.95 18.21
N GLN A 101 -35.91 9.36 18.89
CA GLN A 101 -34.90 10.12 19.61
C GLN A 101 -33.55 9.43 19.38
N ASN A 102 -32.95 9.79 18.25
CA ASN A 102 -31.54 10.11 18.09
C ASN A 102 -30.65 9.63 19.26
N THR A 103 -30.43 8.32 19.37
CA THR A 103 -29.39 7.78 20.25
C THR A 103 -28.10 8.09 19.55
N ALA A 104 -27.50 9.20 19.97
CA ALA A 104 -26.16 9.61 19.61
C ALA A 104 -25.27 8.37 19.59
N ALA A 105 -24.95 7.93 18.37
CA ALA A 105 -23.80 7.09 18.15
C ALA A 105 -22.69 7.76 18.93
N LYS A 106 -22.06 6.98 19.81
CA LYS A 106 -20.87 7.38 20.54
C LYS A 106 -19.85 7.78 19.48
N ASN A 107 -19.85 9.07 19.14
CA ASN A 107 -18.96 9.66 18.20
C ASN A 107 -17.58 9.46 18.82
N SER A 108 -16.85 8.48 18.28
CA SER A 108 -15.39 8.57 18.27
C SER A 108 -15.08 9.99 17.80
N PRO A 109 -14.17 10.71 18.47
CA PRO A 109 -13.88 12.09 18.09
C PRO A 109 -13.60 12.11 16.60
N ASP A 110 -14.43 12.85 15.86
CA ASP A 110 -14.39 12.91 14.41
C ASP A 110 -13.05 13.56 14.06
N ALA A 111 -12.03 12.73 13.88
CA ALA A 111 -10.68 13.19 13.68
C ALA A 111 -10.67 13.96 12.37
N ASN A 112 -10.33 15.26 12.44
CA ASN A 112 -10.30 16.09 11.25
C ASN A 112 -9.10 15.71 10.39
N TYR A 113 -9.31 14.75 9.49
CA TYR A 113 -8.28 14.22 8.62
C TYR A 113 -8.01 15.14 7.43
N GLN A 114 -6.72 15.35 7.19
CA GLN A 114 -6.17 15.88 5.94
C GLN A 114 -5.59 14.71 5.15
N LEU A 115 -5.95 14.63 3.86
CA LEU A 115 -5.51 13.58 2.96
C LEU A 115 -4.90 14.22 1.70
N ALA A 116 -3.69 13.82 1.34
CA ALA A 116 -3.02 14.33 0.14
C ALA A 116 -2.22 13.23 -0.56
N ILE A 117 -2.32 13.13 -1.88
CA ILE A 117 -1.39 12.32 -2.69
C ILE A 117 -0.11 13.13 -2.85
N THR A 118 1.01 12.63 -2.31
CA THR A 118 2.33 13.26 -2.36
C THR A 118 3.15 12.81 -3.57
N GLU A 119 2.95 11.58 -4.04
CA GLU A 119 3.49 11.09 -5.32
C GLU A 119 2.36 10.41 -6.11
N PRO A 120 2.17 10.73 -7.40
CA PRO A 120 2.86 11.79 -8.15
C PRO A 120 2.42 13.18 -7.67
N SER A 121 3.37 14.09 -7.39
CA SER A 121 3.07 15.41 -6.80
C SER A 121 2.18 16.30 -7.68
N ALA A 122 2.26 16.12 -9.00
CA ALA A 122 1.45 16.80 -10.00
C ALA A 122 1.06 15.84 -11.12
N GLU A 123 0.18 16.31 -12.00
CA GLU A 123 -0.18 15.60 -13.23
C GLU A 123 1.07 15.36 -14.08
N ARG A 124 1.30 14.09 -14.45
CA ARG A 124 2.49 13.70 -15.22
C ARG A 124 2.23 12.50 -16.11
N ALA A 125 3.09 12.36 -17.11
CA ALA A 125 3.07 11.24 -18.04
C ALA A 125 4.13 10.18 -17.68
N TYR A 126 3.78 8.93 -17.97
CA TYR A 126 4.61 7.74 -17.82
C TYR A 126 4.69 6.97 -19.14
N ARG A 127 5.83 6.38 -19.43
CA ARG A 127 6.09 5.61 -20.65
C ARG A 127 6.03 4.12 -20.37
N ARG A 128 5.23 3.41 -21.16
CA ARG A 128 5.20 1.94 -21.17
C ARG A 128 6.42 1.37 -21.90
N PRO A 129 6.82 0.12 -21.60
CA PRO A 129 6.48 -0.68 -20.43
C PRO A 129 7.45 -0.47 -19.25
N ALA A 130 8.47 0.38 -19.43
CA ALA A 130 9.65 0.41 -18.57
C ALA A 130 9.45 1.15 -17.23
N GLN A 131 8.38 1.93 -17.08
CA GLN A 131 8.15 2.74 -15.86
C GLN A 131 7.10 2.12 -14.94
N SER A 132 7.14 2.51 -13.66
CA SER A 132 6.09 2.30 -12.67
C SER A 132 5.45 3.64 -12.30
N ILE A 133 4.16 3.61 -11.97
CA ILE A 133 3.43 4.70 -11.35
C ILE A 133 3.49 4.44 -9.85
N ASP A 134 4.41 5.14 -9.18
CA ASP A 134 4.51 5.09 -7.72
C ASP A 134 3.53 6.08 -7.10
N ILE A 135 2.74 5.58 -6.15
CA ILE A 135 1.70 6.34 -5.49
C ILE A 135 2.06 6.41 -4.02
N LYS A 136 2.10 7.63 -3.47
CA LYS A 136 2.27 7.89 -2.05
C LYS A 136 1.19 8.83 -1.58
N VAL A 137 0.60 8.49 -0.44
CA VAL A 137 -0.48 9.22 0.20
C VAL A 137 -0.03 9.57 1.60
N GLN A 138 -0.26 10.82 1.98
CA GLN A 138 -0.04 11.29 3.33
C GLN A 138 -1.37 11.63 3.99
N VAL A 139 -1.49 11.22 5.24
CA VAL A 139 -2.64 11.49 6.09
C VAL A 139 -2.16 12.18 7.37
N LYS A 140 -2.89 13.20 7.81
CA LYS A 140 -2.65 13.92 9.08
C LYS A 140 -3.98 14.17 9.79
N PRO A 141 -4.15 13.84 11.08
CA PRO A 141 -3.23 13.09 11.94
C PRO A 141 -3.04 11.64 11.47
N GLU A 142 -2.19 10.86 12.14
CA GLU A 142 -2.06 9.42 11.87
C GLU A 142 -3.41 8.71 11.97
N LEU A 143 -3.57 7.63 11.21
CA LEU A 143 -4.82 6.87 11.15
C LEU A 143 -5.17 6.33 12.52
N GLN A 144 -6.40 6.59 12.97
CA GLN A 144 -6.96 5.97 14.16
C GLN A 144 -7.20 4.47 13.91
N ALA A 145 -7.22 3.69 14.99
CA ALA A 145 -7.51 2.26 14.90
C ALA A 145 -8.88 2.02 14.24
N GLY A 146 -8.92 1.15 13.23
CA GLY A 146 -10.12 0.83 12.46
C GLY A 146 -10.26 1.64 11.16
N ASP A 147 -9.61 2.79 11.03
CA ASP A 147 -9.64 3.58 9.80
C ASP A 147 -8.64 3.04 8.77
N SER A 148 -8.97 3.15 7.49
CA SER A 148 -8.16 2.60 6.40
C SER A 148 -8.14 3.51 5.17
N VAL A 149 -7.05 3.45 4.41
CA VAL A 149 -6.95 4.14 3.12
C VAL A 149 -6.93 3.09 2.02
N SER A 150 -7.78 3.27 1.01
CA SER A 150 -7.77 2.48 -0.23
C SER A 150 -7.33 3.35 -1.39
N ILE A 151 -6.45 2.83 -2.24
CA ILE A 151 -5.96 3.47 -3.46
C ILE A 151 -6.64 2.80 -4.65
N TYR A 152 -7.17 3.61 -5.55
CA TYR A 152 -7.89 3.19 -6.74
C TYR A 152 -7.21 3.74 -8.00
N LEU A 153 -7.21 2.95 -9.07
CA LEU A 153 -6.90 3.37 -10.44
C LEU A 153 -8.15 3.15 -11.31
N ASP A 154 -8.71 4.22 -11.86
CA ASP A 154 -9.92 4.21 -12.70
C ASP A 154 -11.12 3.49 -12.05
N GLY A 155 -11.21 3.55 -10.72
CA GLY A 155 -12.26 2.91 -9.94
C GLY A 155 -11.94 1.49 -9.46
N ASN A 156 -10.86 0.88 -9.94
CA ASN A 156 -10.40 -0.42 -9.46
C ASN A 156 -9.48 -0.25 -8.26
N GLU A 157 -9.73 -0.98 -7.17
CA GLU A 157 -8.88 -0.96 -5.98
C GLU A 157 -7.55 -1.65 -6.29
N VAL A 158 -6.44 -0.91 -6.21
CA VAL A 158 -5.10 -1.43 -6.51
C VAL A 158 -4.31 -1.74 -5.25
N ALA A 159 -4.60 -1.08 -4.13
CA ALA A 159 -3.94 -1.31 -2.86
C ALA A 159 -4.74 -0.75 -1.69
N GLN A 160 -4.51 -1.31 -0.50
CA GLN A 160 -4.91 -0.73 0.78
C GLN A 160 -3.65 -0.28 1.52
N GLY A 161 -3.66 0.97 2.00
CA GLY A 161 -2.54 1.61 2.68
C GLY A 161 -2.23 2.98 2.11
N LEU A 162 -1.04 3.48 2.47
CA LEU A 162 -0.57 4.82 2.12
C LEU A 162 0.35 4.83 0.88
N SER A 163 0.62 3.68 0.29
CA SER A 163 1.49 3.57 -0.89
C SER A 163 1.08 2.43 -1.81
N ALA A 164 1.32 2.62 -3.11
CA ALA A 164 1.18 1.59 -4.12
C ALA A 164 2.22 1.80 -5.23
N SER A 165 2.53 0.76 -5.99
CA SER A 165 3.31 0.86 -7.22
C SER A 165 2.63 0.04 -8.29
N ILE A 166 2.34 0.67 -9.43
CA ILE A 166 1.61 0.05 -10.54
C ILE A 166 2.53 0.05 -11.76
N ALA A 167 2.83 -1.12 -12.32
CA ALA A 167 3.65 -1.18 -13.51
C ALA A 167 2.89 -0.62 -14.72
N THR A 168 3.52 0.24 -15.51
CA THR A 168 2.87 0.82 -16.70
C THR A 168 2.57 -0.21 -17.78
N VAL A 169 3.18 -1.39 -17.73
CA VAL A 169 2.84 -2.51 -18.61
C VAL A 169 1.42 -3.01 -18.39
N ASP A 170 0.89 -2.91 -17.17
CA ASP A 170 -0.44 -3.42 -16.80
C ASP A 170 -1.55 -2.37 -17.02
N VAL A 171 -1.19 -1.15 -17.41
CA VAL A 171 -2.11 -0.03 -17.64
C VAL A 171 -2.20 0.26 -19.13
N LEU A 172 -3.41 0.46 -19.65
CA LEU A 172 -3.61 0.84 -21.05
C LEU A 172 -3.02 2.24 -21.31
N PRO A 173 -2.63 2.59 -22.55
CA PRO A 173 -2.23 3.95 -22.86
C PRO A 173 -3.44 4.89 -22.79
N GLY A 174 -3.29 6.06 -22.17
CA GLY A 174 -4.37 7.02 -22.02
C GLY A 174 -4.27 7.86 -20.76
N SER A 175 -5.38 8.52 -20.41
CA SER A 175 -5.56 9.26 -19.17
C SER A 175 -6.13 8.33 -18.11
N HIS A 176 -5.54 8.33 -16.92
CA HIS A 176 -5.97 7.53 -15.79
C HIS A 176 -6.15 8.39 -14.55
N LYS A 177 -7.13 8.04 -13.72
CA LYS A 177 -7.41 8.72 -12.46
C LYS A 177 -6.99 7.85 -11.29
N ILE A 178 -6.04 8.34 -10.52
CA ILE A 178 -5.66 7.80 -9.22
C ILE A 178 -6.56 8.46 -8.19
N LYS A 179 -7.20 7.64 -7.34
CA LYS A 179 -8.05 8.13 -6.25
C LYS A 179 -7.64 7.47 -4.95
N ALA A 180 -7.34 8.26 -3.93
CA ALA A 180 -7.13 7.77 -2.57
C ALA A 180 -8.37 8.08 -1.73
N VAL A 181 -8.92 7.07 -1.06
CA VAL A 181 -10.14 7.17 -0.26
C VAL A 181 -9.82 6.75 1.17
N LEU A 182 -10.05 7.64 2.11
CA LEU A 182 -10.01 7.35 3.54
C LEU A 182 -11.39 6.86 3.99
N LYS A 183 -11.44 5.68 4.58
CA LYS A 183 -12.64 5.03 5.09
C LYS A 183 -12.55 4.83 6.60
N ASN A 184 -13.66 4.98 7.29
CA ASN A 184 -13.75 4.62 8.70
C ASN A 184 -13.89 3.09 8.89
N GLU A 185 -13.88 2.64 10.15
CA GLU A 185 -14.10 1.23 10.53
C GLU A 185 -15.38 0.63 9.94
N LYS A 186 -16.42 1.45 9.70
CA LYS A 186 -17.70 1.03 9.10
C LYS A 186 -17.67 1.06 7.56
N GLY A 187 -16.53 1.34 6.95
CA GLY A 187 -16.35 1.44 5.50
C GLY A 187 -16.89 2.73 4.87
N GLN A 188 -17.33 3.71 5.66
CA GLN A 188 -17.84 4.98 5.15
C GLN A 188 -16.68 5.90 4.74
N THR A 189 -16.84 6.59 3.61
CA THR A 189 -15.82 7.51 3.10
C THR A 189 -15.78 8.80 3.94
N LEU A 190 -14.64 9.07 4.57
CA LEU A 190 -14.39 10.30 5.34
C LEU A 190 -13.79 11.40 4.46
N LYS A 191 -12.78 11.06 3.66
CA LYS A 191 -12.06 11.98 2.76
C LYS A 191 -11.66 11.25 1.48
N GLN A 192 -11.52 12.02 0.41
CA GLN A 192 -10.99 11.52 -0.86
C GLN A 192 -10.17 12.58 -1.56
N VAL A 193 -9.20 12.14 -2.36
CA VAL A 193 -8.37 13.00 -3.21
C VAL A 193 -8.09 12.27 -4.51
N GLU A 194 -8.03 13.03 -5.62
CA GLU A 194 -7.79 12.50 -6.96
C GLU A 194 -6.55 13.13 -7.62
N ARG A 195 -5.94 12.39 -8.54
CA ARG A 195 -4.78 12.81 -9.33
C ARG A 195 -4.86 12.16 -10.71
N THR A 196 -4.71 12.96 -11.77
CA THR A 196 -4.64 12.44 -13.13
C THR A 196 -3.20 12.09 -13.49
N VAL A 197 -3.01 10.97 -14.17
CA VAL A 197 -1.75 10.58 -14.79
C VAL A 197 -1.99 10.12 -16.22
N TYR A 198 -0.97 10.26 -17.06
CA TYR A 198 -1.03 9.78 -18.44
C TYR A 198 -0.08 8.62 -18.65
N VAL A 199 -0.53 7.62 -19.40
CA VAL A 199 0.29 6.50 -19.82
C VAL A 199 0.45 6.57 -21.33
N ILE A 200 1.70 6.66 -21.79
CA ILE A 200 2.05 6.83 -23.20
C ILE A 200 2.66 5.53 -23.71
N GLN A 201 2.20 5.09 -24.89
CA GLN A 201 2.76 3.95 -25.58
C GLN A 201 4.14 4.27 -26.17
N ASN A 202 5.08 3.33 -26.06
CA ASN A 202 6.36 3.44 -26.76
C ASN A 202 6.16 3.13 -28.25
N ASN A 203 6.45 4.10 -29.12
CA ASN A 203 6.37 3.97 -30.58
C ASN A 203 7.74 4.02 -31.28
N THR A 204 8.85 3.92 -30.52
CA THR A 204 10.21 4.03 -31.05
C THR A 204 10.48 3.02 -32.16
N THR A 205 10.10 1.75 -31.98
CA THR A 205 10.23 0.70 -33.01
C THR A 205 9.50 1.07 -34.30
N LEU A 206 8.27 1.58 -34.22
CA LEU A 206 7.51 2.00 -35.40
C LEU A 206 8.19 3.17 -36.13
N GLN A 207 8.68 4.15 -35.37
CA GLN A 207 9.40 5.29 -35.94
C GLN A 207 10.72 4.86 -36.60
N ASN A 208 11.46 3.94 -35.98
CA ASN A 208 12.71 3.41 -36.50
C ASN A 208 12.47 2.60 -37.78
N ASN A 209 11.47 1.72 -37.80
CA ASN A 209 11.10 0.95 -38.98
C ASN A 209 10.69 1.86 -40.15
N LYS A 210 9.94 2.94 -39.87
CA LYS A 210 9.59 3.94 -40.88
C LYS A 210 10.83 4.63 -41.48
N LYS A 211 11.80 5.00 -40.64
CA LYS A 211 13.07 5.60 -41.10
C LYS A 211 13.89 4.63 -41.95
N ILE A 212 14.01 3.36 -41.51
CA ILE A 212 14.71 2.31 -42.27
C ILE A 212 14.04 2.11 -43.63
N ALA A 213 12.71 2.00 -43.67
CA ALA A 213 11.96 1.86 -44.92
C ALA A 213 12.16 3.05 -45.87
N GLN A 214 12.16 4.28 -45.35
CA GLN A 214 12.46 5.48 -46.15
C GLN A 214 13.89 5.47 -46.70
N GLN A 215 14.87 5.05 -45.90
CA GLN A 215 16.25 4.93 -46.35
C GLN A 215 16.41 3.85 -47.41
N LEU A 216 15.75 2.70 -47.24
CA LEU A 216 15.73 1.62 -48.23
C LEU A 216 15.08 2.07 -49.54
N LEU A 217 13.97 2.80 -49.48
CA LEU A 217 13.30 3.34 -50.65
C LEU A 217 14.18 4.38 -51.35
N ALA A 218 14.78 5.30 -50.59
CA ALA A 218 15.74 6.27 -51.11
C ALA A 218 16.92 5.56 -51.78
N TYR A 219 17.47 4.53 -51.15
CA TYR A 219 18.54 3.71 -51.72
C TYR A 219 18.11 3.01 -53.00
N GLN A 220 16.93 2.39 -53.03
CA GLN A 220 16.39 1.75 -54.23
C GLN A 220 16.28 2.72 -55.40
N ASN A 221 15.85 3.95 -55.13
CA ASN A 221 15.69 5.01 -56.13
C ASN A 221 17.01 5.66 -56.59
N LEU A 222 18.16 5.35 -55.98
CA LEU A 222 19.45 5.89 -56.42
C LEU A 222 19.90 5.27 -57.76
N PRO A 223 20.51 6.08 -58.66
CA PRO A 223 21.24 5.59 -59.82
C PRO A 223 22.35 4.60 -59.43
N TRP A 224 22.64 3.64 -60.31
CA TRP A 224 23.60 2.56 -60.04
C TRP A 224 25.00 3.05 -59.64
N TYR A 225 25.51 4.12 -60.26
CA TYR A 225 26.84 4.65 -59.95
C TYR A 225 26.93 5.23 -58.53
N GLN A 226 25.84 5.84 -58.03
CA GLN A 226 25.78 6.36 -56.66
C GLN A 226 25.77 5.21 -55.64
N LYS A 227 25.09 4.10 -55.96
CA LYS A 227 25.12 2.88 -55.14
C LYS A 227 26.53 2.31 -55.04
N VAL A 228 27.27 2.26 -56.16
CA VAL A 228 28.67 1.82 -56.18
C VAL A 228 29.56 2.70 -55.29
N LEU A 229 29.45 4.03 -55.41
CA LEU A 229 30.20 4.96 -54.56
C LEU A 229 29.89 4.80 -53.07
N LEU A 230 28.63 4.56 -52.71
CA LEU A 230 28.23 4.27 -51.33
C LEU A 230 28.83 2.96 -50.82
N LYS A 231 28.87 1.91 -51.64
CA LYS A 231 29.49 0.63 -51.29
C LYS A 231 31.00 0.79 -51.05
N MET A 232 31.71 1.46 -51.97
CA MET A 232 33.14 1.74 -51.81
C MET A 232 33.44 2.55 -50.54
N ARG A 233 32.56 3.50 -50.17
CA ARG A 233 32.67 4.26 -48.91
C ARG A 233 32.48 3.38 -47.67
N GLN A 234 31.58 2.40 -47.73
CA GLN A 234 31.36 1.46 -46.62
C GLN A 234 32.57 0.53 -46.43
N GLU A 235 33.13 0.01 -47.53
CA GLU A 235 34.34 -0.83 -47.52
C GLU A 235 35.55 -0.07 -46.95
N ALA A 236 35.70 1.22 -47.27
CA ALA A 236 36.76 2.05 -46.70
C ALA A 236 36.60 2.35 -45.19
N LYS A 237 35.37 2.32 -44.66
CA LYS A 237 35.09 2.55 -43.23
C LYS A 237 35.25 1.29 -42.38
N ASN A 238 35.09 0.11 -42.99
CA ASN A 238 35.29 -1.19 -42.36
C ASN A 238 36.50 -1.89 -43.01
N PRO A 239 37.75 -1.53 -42.66
CA PRO A 239 38.94 -2.02 -43.37
C PRO A 239 39.23 -3.52 -43.21
N ASN A 240 38.40 -4.26 -42.47
CA ASN A 240 38.52 -5.72 -42.35
C ASN A 240 37.49 -6.44 -43.23
N MET A 241 37.73 -6.45 -44.53
CA MET A 241 37.24 -7.51 -45.42
C MET A 241 38.41 -8.06 -46.23
N GLN A 242 39.30 -8.78 -45.55
CA GLN A 242 40.09 -9.79 -46.23
C GLN A 242 39.14 -10.90 -46.69
N SER A 243 38.81 -10.91 -47.98
CA SER A 243 39.16 -12.00 -48.90
C SER A 243 38.20 -12.01 -50.09
N PHE A 244 38.65 -11.39 -51.18
CA PHE A 244 38.45 -12.02 -52.48
C PHE A 244 39.23 -13.33 -52.45
N THR A 245 38.55 -14.46 -52.24
CA THR A 245 38.81 -15.78 -52.82
C THR A 245 38.07 -16.83 -52.00
N LYS A 246 36.90 -17.26 -52.49
CA LYS A 246 36.44 -18.66 -52.65
C LYS A 246 34.94 -18.66 -52.96
N PRO A 247 34.47 -19.44 -53.95
CA PRO A 247 33.04 -19.59 -54.19
C PRO A 247 32.48 -20.49 -53.09
N ILE A 248 31.57 -19.96 -52.27
CA ILE A 248 30.81 -20.76 -51.31
C ILE A 248 29.32 -20.63 -51.66
N VAL A 249 28.78 -21.79 -51.97
CA VAL A 249 27.41 -22.14 -52.30
C VAL A 249 26.43 -21.66 -51.23
N ASP A 250 25.28 -21.19 -51.72
CA ASP A 250 23.98 -20.96 -51.08
C ASP A 250 23.93 -20.94 -49.54
N LYS A 251 23.84 -19.72 -49.00
CA LYS A 251 23.16 -19.45 -47.74
C LYS A 251 22.25 -18.24 -47.94
N PRO A 252 20.95 -18.32 -47.63
CA PRO A 252 20.04 -17.18 -47.78
C PRO A 252 20.56 -16.01 -46.94
N MET A 253 20.61 -14.85 -47.57
CA MET A 253 21.18 -13.61 -47.07
C MET A 253 20.37 -13.11 -45.87
N THR A 254 20.77 -13.49 -44.66
CA THR A 254 20.32 -12.84 -43.43
C THR A 254 20.95 -11.46 -43.38
N LEU A 255 20.19 -10.43 -43.71
CA LEU A 255 20.60 -9.04 -43.52
C LEU A 255 20.60 -8.77 -42.01
N GLU A 256 21.76 -8.96 -41.38
CA GLU A 256 21.98 -8.56 -40.00
C GLU A 256 21.69 -7.05 -39.86
N GLN A 257 20.80 -6.77 -38.91
CA GLN A 257 20.42 -5.44 -38.48
C GLN A 257 21.62 -4.76 -37.83
N PRO A 258 21.85 -3.47 -38.05
CA PRO A 258 22.92 -2.76 -37.36
C PRO A 258 22.63 -2.74 -35.86
N VAL A 259 23.51 -3.38 -35.08
CA VAL A 259 23.58 -3.23 -33.63
C VAL A 259 23.92 -1.78 -33.31
N ILE A 260 23.09 -1.14 -32.48
CA ILE A 260 23.37 0.17 -31.91
C ILE A 260 23.24 0.04 -30.39
N ASN A 261 24.37 0.23 -29.71
CA ASN A 261 24.47 0.44 -28.26
C ASN A 261 23.59 1.61 -27.80
#